data_AF-G3C943-F1
#
_entry.id   AF-G3C943-F1
#
_cell.length_a   1.000
_cell.length_b   1.000
_cell.length_c   1.000
_cell.angle_alpha   90.00
_cell.angle_beta   90.00
_cell.angle_gamma   90.00
#
_symmetry.space_group_name_H-M   'P 1'
#
loop_
_entity.id
_entity.type
_entity.pdbx_description
1 polymer ?
#
loop_
_entity_poly.entity_id
_entity_poly.type
_entity_poly.pdbx_seq_one_letter_code
_entity_poly.pdbx_strand_id
1 'polypeptide(L)'
;MLYWARAFSSIMLDVPAKERKLIAVDETELKVNGDTVYVWAAVDYDTSELLAIKATKGRSAFDAMLFLKEVLKKCTNQRSSLTEVLGTNGLLKFLDLIIMKRSARGTG
;
A
#
# COMPACT_ATOMS: atom_id res chain seq x y z
N MET A 1 22.17 5.78 5.74
CA MET A 1 21.32 6.98 5.55
C MET A 1 20.00 6.54 4.93
N LEU A 2 18.97 6.29 5.76
CA LEU A 2 17.66 5.71 5.39
C LEU A 2 16.67 6.79 4.90
N TYR A 3 17.07 7.64 3.94
CA TYR A 3 16.29 8.84 3.59
C TYR A 3 14.93 8.51 2.96
N TRP A 4 14.84 7.44 2.16
CA TRP A 4 13.60 7.03 1.49
C TRP A 4 12.64 6.23 2.38
N ALA A 5 13.15 5.35 3.25
CA ALA A 5 12.32 4.59 4.19
C ALA A 5 11.66 5.50 5.25
N ARG A 6 12.32 6.62 5.63
CA ARG A 6 11.70 7.68 6.44
C ARG A 6 10.69 8.51 5.64
N ALA A 7 10.95 8.80 4.36
CA ALA A 7 9.98 9.50 3.50
C ALA A 7 8.68 8.69 3.29
N PHE A 8 8.75 7.36 3.42
CA PHE A 8 7.61 6.43 3.34
C PHE A 8 7.12 5.91 4.71
N SER A 9 7.50 6.53 5.84
CA SER A 9 7.18 5.97 7.16
C SER A 9 5.67 5.90 7.45
N SER A 10 4.85 6.61 6.68
CA SER A 10 3.45 6.31 6.38
C SER A 10 2.96 7.42 5.47
N ILE A 11 2.81 7.16 4.17
CA ILE A 11 2.07 8.11 3.32
C ILE A 11 0.60 7.78 3.52
N MET A 12 -0.01 8.46 4.48
CA MET A 12 -1.46 8.50 4.60
C MET A 12 -1.97 9.36 3.45
N LEU A 13 -2.52 8.71 2.44
CA LEU A 13 -3.17 9.43 1.36
C LEU A 13 -4.44 10.06 1.92
N ASP A 14 -4.66 11.33 1.58
CA ASP A 14 -5.88 12.06 1.91
C ASP A 14 -7.02 11.60 1.00
N VAL A 15 -7.38 10.33 1.15
CA VAL A 15 -8.48 9.69 0.44
C VAL A 15 -9.73 9.81 1.30
N PRO A 16 -10.84 10.33 0.76
CA PRO A 16 -12.10 10.44 1.48
C PRO A 16 -12.67 9.06 1.81
N ALA A 17 -13.38 8.99 2.94
CA ALA A 17 -14.08 7.78 3.30
C ALA A 17 -15.32 7.57 2.41
N LYS A 18 -15.48 6.37 1.86
CA LYS A 18 -16.62 5.99 1.01
C LYS A 18 -16.87 4.48 1.09
N GLU A 19 -18.00 4.05 0.54
CA GLU A 19 -18.32 2.62 0.45
C GLU A 19 -17.37 1.95 -0.55
N ARG A 20 -16.77 0.83 -0.13
CA ARG A 20 -15.88 0.02 -0.97
C ARG A 20 -16.23 -1.45 -0.81
N LYS A 21 -16.51 -2.12 -1.93
CA LYS A 21 -16.94 -3.52 -1.91
C LYS A 21 -15.76 -4.45 -1.68
N LEU A 22 -14.68 -4.22 -2.41
CA LEU A 22 -13.50 -5.07 -2.43
C LEU A 22 -12.23 -4.24 -2.36
N ILE A 23 -11.38 -4.56 -1.38
CA ILE A 23 -10.06 -3.95 -1.24
C ILE A 23 -9.02 -5.04 -1.40
N ALA A 24 -8.12 -4.83 -2.35
CA ALA A 24 -6.95 -5.66 -2.51
C ALA A 24 -5.84 -5.13 -1.60
N VAL A 25 -5.26 -6.01 -0.80
CA VAL A 25 -4.11 -5.72 0.05
C VAL A 25 -2.98 -6.66 -0.33
N ASP A 26 -1.78 -6.12 -0.43
CA ASP A 26 -0.57 -6.92 -0.65
C ASP A 26 0.60 -6.41 0.19
N GLU A 27 1.51 -7.33 0.49
CA GLU A 27 2.77 -7.11 1.18
C GLU A 27 3.93 -7.50 0.27
N THR A 28 4.88 -6.60 0.07
CA THR A 28 6.08 -6.85 -0.72
C THR A 28 7.34 -6.64 0.12
N GLU A 29 8.21 -7.64 0.15
CA GLU A 29 9.57 -7.53 0.70
C GLU A 29 10.49 -6.82 -0.29
N LEU A 30 11.17 -5.76 0.15
CA LEU A 30 12.15 -5.01 -0.62
C LEU A 30 13.50 -5.00 0.09
N LYS A 31 14.59 -5.23 -0.67
CA LYS A 31 15.96 -5.05 -0.19
C LYS A 31 16.46 -3.67 -0.63
N VAL A 32 16.72 -2.79 0.33
CA VAL A 32 17.18 -1.41 0.08
C VAL A 32 18.49 -1.20 0.83
N ASN A 33 19.58 -0.99 0.09
CA ASN A 33 20.92 -0.73 0.67
C ASN A 33 21.39 -1.78 1.69
N GLY A 34 21.02 -3.05 1.48
CA GLY A 34 21.37 -4.16 2.37
C GLY A 34 20.39 -4.39 3.53
N ASP A 35 19.44 -3.48 3.76
CA ASP A 35 18.37 -3.64 4.73
C ASP A 35 17.10 -4.22 4.07
N THR A 36 16.38 -5.08 4.78
CA THR A 36 15.05 -5.55 4.36
C THR A 36 13.96 -4.62 4.89
N VAL A 37 13.02 -4.25 4.03
CA VAL A 37 11.84 -3.43 4.34
C VAL A 37 10.61 -4.11 3.75
N TYR A 38 9.51 -4.10 4.48
CA TYR A 38 8.22 -4.63 4.02
C TYR A 38 7.30 -3.47 3.66
N VAL A 39 6.81 -3.45 2.43
CA VAL A 39 5.87 -2.43 1.95
C VAL A 39 4.49 -3.04 1.82
N TRP A 40 3.53 -2.43 2.49
CA TRP A 40 2.12 -2.77 2.47
C TRP A 40 1.39 -1.76 1.60
N ALA A 41 0.54 -2.23 0.69
CA ALA A 41 -0.32 -1.36 -0.09
C ALA A 41 -1.75 -1.89 -0.11
N ALA A 42 -2.71 -0.97 -0.09
CA ALA A 42 -4.13 -1.27 -0.17
C ALA A 42 -4.77 -0.44 -1.26
N VAL A 43 -5.51 -1.09 -2.15
CA VAL A 43 -6.19 -0.45 -3.27
C VAL A 43 -7.65 -0.88 -3.30
N ASP A 44 -8.52 0.06 -3.64
CA ASP A 44 -9.89 -0.26 -4.03
C ASP A 44 -9.85 -1.02 -5.37
N TYR A 45 -10.36 -2.26 -5.39
CA TYR A 45 -10.29 -3.11 -6.58
C TYR A 45 -11.11 -2.54 -7.75
N ASP A 46 -12.26 -1.94 -7.44
CA ASP A 46 -13.18 -1.46 -8.47
C ASP A 46 -12.67 -0.16 -9.12
N THR A 47 -12.04 0.71 -8.32
CA THR A 47 -11.61 2.04 -8.78
C THR A 47 -10.11 2.17 -9.02
N SER A 48 -9.31 1.16 -8.61
CA SER A 48 -7.84 1.23 -8.58
C SER A 48 -7.29 2.40 -7.74
N GLU A 49 -8.09 2.96 -6.83
CA GLU A 49 -7.69 4.04 -5.93
C GLU A 49 -6.77 3.50 -4.84
N LEU A 50 -5.56 4.06 -4.71
CA LEU A 50 -4.62 3.71 -3.65
C LEU A 50 -5.10 4.31 -2.31
N LEU A 51 -5.43 3.45 -1.35
CA LEU A 51 -6.02 3.83 -0.07
C LEU A 51 -4.97 4.10 1.00
N ALA A 52 -3.93 3.27 1.04
CA ALA A 52 -2.83 3.40 1.97
C ALA A 52 -1.57 2.73 1.43
N ILE A 53 -0.41 3.28 1.81
CA ILE A 53 0.89 2.64 1.64
C ILE A 53 1.72 2.83 2.91
N LYS A 54 2.36 1.76 3.39
CA LYS A 54 3.13 1.76 4.63
C LYS A 54 4.39 0.93 4.47
N ALA A 55 5.51 1.45 4.97
CA ALA A 55 6.76 0.71 5.06
C ALA A 55 7.05 0.31 6.51
N THR A 56 7.34 -0.97 6.76
CA THR A 56 7.71 -1.50 8.07
C THR A 56 9.07 -2.20 8.01
N LYS A 57 9.80 -2.22 9.13
CA LYS A 57 11.08 -2.94 9.24
C LYS A 57 10.91 -4.44 9.50
N GLY A 58 9.72 -4.86 9.89
CA GLY A 58 9.39 -6.25 10.20
C GLY A 58 8.07 -6.67 9.57
N ARG A 59 7.87 -7.99 9.51
CA ARG A 59 6.69 -8.65 8.99
C ARG A 59 5.91 -9.31 10.13
N SER A 60 5.33 -8.51 11.02
CA SER A 60 4.54 -9.05 12.13
C SER A 60 3.04 -9.01 11.82
N ALA A 61 2.29 -9.95 12.40
CA ALA A 61 0.82 -9.91 12.36
C ALA A 61 0.26 -8.61 12.98
N PHE A 62 0.99 -8.00 13.93
CA PHE A 62 0.65 -6.72 14.52
C PHE A 62 0.78 -5.57 13.50
N ASP A 63 1.83 -5.56 12.69
CA ASP A 63 2.03 -4.58 11.61
C ASP A 63 0.91 -4.68 10.56
N ALA A 64 0.58 -5.91 10.15
CA ALA A 64 -0.53 -6.18 9.24
C ALA A 64 -1.86 -5.69 9.81
N MET A 65 -2.16 -6.01 11.07
CA MET A 65 -3.39 -5.56 11.74
C MET A 65 -3.47 -4.03 11.83
N LEU A 66 -2.37 -3.35 12.17
CA LEU A 66 -2.35 -1.89 12.22
C LEU A 66 -2.61 -1.27 10.85
N PHE A 67 -1.97 -1.80 9.80
CA PHE A 67 -2.19 -1.36 8.43
C PHE A 67 -3.66 -1.56 8.00
N LEU A 68 -4.23 -2.74 8.24
CA LEU A 68 -5.63 -3.02 7.91
C LEU A 68 -6.61 -2.10 8.64
N LYS A 69 -6.35 -1.79 9.93
CA LYS A 69 -7.17 -0.81 10.67
C LYS A 69 -7.13 0.58 10.02
N GLU A 70 -5.99 1.00 9.49
CA GLU A 70 -5.85 2.29 8.79
C GLU A 70 -6.63 2.30 7.47
N VAL A 71 -6.56 1.20 6.70
CA VAL A 71 -7.33 1.02 5.46
C VAL A 71 -8.83 1.03 5.72
N LEU A 72 -9.29 0.31 6.75
CA LEU A 72 -10.72 0.22 7.07
C LEU A 72 -11.31 1.55 7.54
N LYS A 73 -10.53 2.47 8.11
CA LYS A 73 -10.99 3.85 8.41
C LYS A 73 -11.39 4.62 7.15
N LYS A 74 -10.89 4.21 5.99
CA LYS A 74 -11.29 4.80 4.71
C LYS A 74 -12.60 4.20 4.21
N CYS A 75 -13.12 3.13 4.77
CA CYS A 75 -14.36 2.51 4.34
C CYS A 75 -15.52 2.90 5.25
N THR A 76 -16.63 3.37 4.67
CA THR A 76 -17.84 3.71 5.44
C THR A 76 -18.74 2.50 5.66
N ASN A 77 -18.57 1.43 4.88
CA ASN A 77 -19.36 0.20 5.00
C ASN A 77 -18.74 -0.79 6.00
N GLN A 78 -19.57 -1.29 6.92
CA GLN A 78 -19.17 -2.33 7.89
C GLN A 78 -18.80 -3.68 7.25
N ARG A 79 -19.23 -3.94 6.02
CA ARG A 79 -18.96 -5.19 5.26
C ARG A 79 -18.06 -4.95 4.05
N SER A 80 -16.91 -4.32 4.24
CA SER A 80 -15.89 -4.32 3.20
C SER A 80 -15.26 -5.71 3.15
N SER A 81 -15.26 -6.38 1.99
CA SER A 81 -14.50 -7.61 1.83
C SER A 81 -13.04 -7.27 1.57
N LEU A 82 -12.15 -7.72 2.45
CA LEU A 82 -10.71 -7.66 2.22
C LEU A 82 -10.31 -8.92 1.46
N THR A 83 -9.61 -8.75 0.34
CA THR A 83 -8.99 -9.87 -0.36
C THR A 83 -7.47 -9.68 -0.37
N GLU A 84 -6.76 -10.70 0.07
CA GLU A 84 -5.33 -10.79 -0.13
C GLU A 84 -5.10 -11.24 -1.57
N VAL A 85 -4.53 -10.38 -2.41
CA VAL A 85 -4.12 -10.80 -3.75
C VAL A 85 -2.76 -11.46 -3.62
N LEU A 86 -2.75 -12.73 -3.19
CA LEU A 86 -1.56 -13.59 -3.21
C LEU A 86 -1.18 -13.91 -4.65
N GLY A 87 -0.59 -12.93 -5.34
CA GLY A 87 -0.09 -13.06 -6.69
C GLY A 87 1.32 -12.52 -6.74
N THR A 88 2.30 -13.41 -6.85
CA THR A 88 3.77 -13.24 -6.73
C THR A 88 4.41 -12.08 -7.50
N ASN A 89 3.66 -11.30 -8.30
CA ASN A 89 4.15 -10.17 -9.09
C ASN A 89 3.11 -9.05 -9.29
N GLY A 90 1.95 -9.08 -8.63
CA GLY A 90 0.85 -8.13 -8.88
C GLY A 90 1.17 -6.71 -8.40
N LEU A 91 1.65 -6.59 -7.17
CA LEU A 91 1.99 -5.29 -6.58
C LEU A 91 3.30 -4.74 -7.14
N LEU A 92 4.29 -5.56 -7.48
CA LEU A 92 5.52 -5.10 -8.18
C LEU A 92 5.18 -4.48 -9.55
N LYS A 93 4.34 -5.14 -10.36
CA LYS A 93 3.87 -4.56 -11.63
C LYS A 93 3.05 -3.27 -11.43
N PHE A 94 2.28 -3.18 -10.35
CA PHE A 94 1.46 -2.00 -10.06
C PHE A 94 2.26 -0.86 -9.43
N LEU A 95 3.25 -1.15 -8.58
CA LEU A 95 4.22 -0.20 -8.06
C LEU A 95 5.12 0.30 -9.19
N ASP A 96 5.53 -0.55 -10.14
CA ASP A 96 6.18 -0.14 -11.38
C ASP A 96 5.28 0.83 -12.15
N LEU A 97 3.96 0.58 -12.26
CA LEU A 97 3.02 1.51 -12.88
C LEU A 97 2.91 2.84 -12.12
N ILE A 98 2.89 2.83 -10.79
CA ILE A 98 2.84 4.04 -9.96
C ILE A 98 4.15 4.84 -10.06
N ILE A 99 5.30 4.17 -10.00
CA ILE A 99 6.64 4.75 -10.13
C ILE A 99 6.82 5.30 -11.56
N MET A 100 6.47 4.55 -12.61
CA MET A 100 6.51 4.99 -14.00
C MET A 100 5.57 6.18 -14.26
N LYS A 101 4.33 6.17 -13.73
CA LYS A 101 3.40 7.31 -13.85
C LYS A 101 3.84 8.56 -13.08
N ARG A 102 4.78 8.45 -12.13
CA ARG A 102 5.40 9.62 -11.47
C ARG A 102 6.63 10.11 -12.24
N SER A 103 7.43 9.21 -12.81
CA SER A 103 8.58 9.57 -13.67
C SER A 103 8.13 10.35 -14.93
N ALA A 104 7.04 9.91 -15.57
CA ALA A 104 6.48 10.60 -16.74
C ALA A 104 5.87 11.99 -16.44
N ARG A 105 5.65 12.35 -15.16
CA ARG A 105 5.18 13.67 -14.74
C ARG A 105 6.29 14.59 -14.23
N GLY A 106 7.54 14.10 -14.16
CA GLY A 106 8.73 14.86 -13.74
C GLY A 106 9.61 15.37 -14.89
N THR A 107 9.16 15.25 -16.14
CA THR A 107 9.82 15.81 -17.33
C THR A 107 8.87 16.79 -18.00
N GLY A 108 8.80 18.00 -17.45
CA GLY A 108 8.07 19.14 -17.98
C GLY A 108 8.67 20.42 -17.41
#